data_AF-A0A7S3GYW5-F1
#
_entry.id   AF-A0A7S3GYW5-F1
#
_cell.length_a   1.000
_cell.length_b   1.000
_cell.length_c   1.000
_cell.angle_alpha   90.00
_cell.angle_beta   90.00
_cell.angle_gamma   90.00
#
_symmetry.space_group_name_H-M   'P 1'
#
loop_
_entity.id
_entity.type
_entity.pdbx_description
1 polymer ?
#
loop_
_entity_poly.entity_id
_entity_poly.type
_entity_poly.pdbx_seq_one_letter_code
_entity_poly.pdbx_strand_id
1 'polypeptide(L)'
;QQVQRPMRPPSPSSPLGTAAVEQLLRQIGISVIASGTIPPGQALKFFCYGKQGSGPQPPMPGETWFLIELILVPGGAATCTVKPENAQPAAVEGFCGKIWEALAAFVC
;
A
#
# COMPACT_ATOMS: atom_id res chain seq x y z
N GLN A 1 -6.64 9.08 5.49
CA GLN A 1 -7.54 8.77 4.36
C GLN A 1 -7.64 7.25 4.22
N GLN A 2 -8.84 6.72 4.05
CA GLN A 2 -9.05 5.29 3.76
C GLN A 2 -9.62 5.16 2.33
N VAL A 3 -8.99 4.32 1.52
CA VAL A 3 -9.39 4.06 0.13
C VAL A 3 -9.55 2.55 -0.04
N GLN A 4 -10.62 2.13 -0.70
CA GLN A 4 -10.88 0.72 -0.99
C GLN A 4 -10.93 0.51 -2.50
N ARG A 5 -10.33 -0.57 -2.98
CA ARG A 5 -10.42 -1.02 -4.38
C ARG A 5 -10.80 -2.49 -4.45
N PRO A 6 -11.63 -2.91 -5.42
CA PRO A 6 -11.93 -4.31 -5.63
C PRO A 6 -10.65 -5.08 -5.98
N MET A 7 -10.49 -6.26 -5.38
CA MET A 7 -9.39 -7.16 -5.75
C MET A 7 -9.75 -7.91 -7.03
N ARG A 8 -8.75 -8.11 -7.87
CA ARG A 8 -8.84 -8.98 -9.03
C ARG A 8 -8.96 -10.42 -8.55
N PRO A 9 -9.75 -11.28 -9.23
CA PRO A 9 -9.81 -12.69 -8.88
C PRO A 9 -8.40 -13.31 -8.92
N PRO A 10 -8.04 -14.13 -7.92
CA PRO A 10 -6.70 -14.72 -7.83
C PRO A 10 -6.43 -15.55 -9.08
N SER A 11 -5.45 -15.11 -9.86
CA SER A 11 -4.98 -15.85 -11.03
C SER A 11 -3.98 -16.90 -10.58
N PRO A 12 -4.01 -18.14 -11.12
CA PRO A 12 -3.06 -19.19 -10.73
C PRO A 12 -1.59 -18.82 -11.00
N SER A 13 -1.34 -17.82 -11.86
CA SER A 13 -0.02 -17.28 -12.20
C SER A 13 0.53 -16.24 -11.24
N SER A 14 -0.24 -15.77 -10.25
CA SER A 14 0.20 -14.72 -9.31
C SER A 14 -0.34 -15.00 -7.92
N PRO A 15 0.30 -15.90 -7.16
CA PRO A 15 -0.13 -16.21 -5.80
C PRO A 15 -0.03 -14.94 -4.95
N LEU A 16 -1.18 -14.50 -4.42
CA LEU A 16 -1.23 -13.38 -3.49
C LEU A 16 -0.62 -13.83 -2.15
N GLY A 17 0.67 -13.54 -1.95
CA GLY A 17 1.41 -13.84 -0.73
C GLY A 17 1.96 -12.58 -0.08
N THR A 18 2.22 -12.63 1.23
CA THR A 18 2.82 -11.51 1.96
C THR A 18 4.13 -11.07 1.35
N ALA A 19 5.05 -12.01 1.07
CA ALA A 19 6.35 -11.71 0.46
C ALA A 19 6.27 -10.97 -0.89
N ALA A 20 5.31 -11.35 -1.75
CA ALA A 20 5.14 -10.72 -3.06
C ALA A 20 4.69 -9.26 -2.91
N VAL A 21 3.75 -9.00 -2.00
CA VAL A 21 3.25 -7.65 -1.71
C VAL A 21 4.33 -6.80 -1.04
N GLU A 22 5.07 -7.35 -0.08
CA GLU A 22 6.18 -6.65 0.58
C GLU A 22 7.26 -6.22 -0.43
N GLN A 23 7.60 -7.10 -1.37
CA GLN A 23 8.60 -6.80 -2.40
C GLN A 23 8.14 -5.64 -3.31
N LEU A 24 6.86 -5.62 -3.70
CA LEU A 24 6.30 -4.52 -4.51
C LEU A 24 6.29 -3.19 -3.75
N LEU A 25 5.87 -3.21 -2.47
CA LEU A 25 5.88 -2.02 -1.64
C LEU A 25 7.32 -1.47 -1.46
N ARG A 26 8.29 -2.36 -1.27
CA ARG A 26 9.71 -1.96 -1.19
C ARG A 26 10.23 -1.34 -2.48
N GLN A 27 9.82 -1.84 -3.65
CA GLN A 27 10.23 -1.28 -4.96
C GLN A 27 9.80 0.18 -5.14
N ILE A 28 8.66 0.58 -4.55
CA ILE A 28 8.20 1.97 -4.58
C ILE A 28 8.68 2.80 -3.38
N GLY A 29 9.64 2.29 -2.60
CA GLY A 29 10.23 3.00 -1.46
C GLY A 29 9.37 3.00 -0.20
N ILE A 30 8.45 2.03 -0.06
CA ILE A 30 7.65 1.81 1.16
C ILE A 30 8.27 0.68 1.97
N SER A 31 8.59 0.98 3.22
CA SER A 31 9.13 0.02 4.19
C SER A 31 8.00 -0.68 4.92
N VAL A 32 8.03 -2.01 4.95
CA VAL A 32 7.07 -2.82 5.71
C VAL A 32 7.59 -3.02 7.13
N ILE A 33 6.78 -2.65 8.12
CA ILE A 33 7.04 -2.83 9.56
C ILE A 33 6.62 -4.23 9.99
N ALA A 34 5.42 -4.64 9.58
CA ALA A 34 4.85 -5.93 9.91
C ALA A 34 3.92 -6.40 8.79
N SER A 35 3.92 -7.69 8.52
CA SER A 35 2.96 -8.33 7.64
C SER A 35 2.43 -9.61 8.29
N GLY A 36 1.23 -10.01 7.91
CA GLY A 36 0.61 -11.21 8.43
C GLY A 36 -0.64 -11.60 7.66
N THR A 37 -1.12 -12.80 7.93
CA THR A 37 -2.43 -13.27 7.47
C THR A 37 -3.43 -13.14 8.62
N ILE A 38 -4.66 -12.76 8.31
CA ILE A 38 -5.78 -12.71 9.25
C ILE A 38 -6.65 -13.95 9.03
N PRO A 39 -6.66 -14.93 9.95
CA PRO A 39 -7.66 -16.00 9.97
C PRO A 39 -9.04 -15.41 10.29
N PRO A 40 -10.15 -15.97 9.78
CA PRO A 40 -10.27 -17.20 8.98
C PRO A 40 -10.23 -17.01 7.45
N GLY A 41 -10.08 -15.78 6.95
CA GLY A 41 -10.28 -15.43 5.53
C GLY A 41 -9.02 -15.28 4.67
N GLN A 42 -7.84 -15.69 5.16
CA GLN A 42 -6.54 -15.48 4.50
C GLN A 42 -6.31 -14.03 4.02
N ALA A 43 -6.94 -13.04 4.67
CA ALA A 43 -6.70 -11.64 4.33
C ALA A 43 -5.27 -11.28 4.73
N LEU A 44 -4.55 -10.60 3.85
CA LEU A 44 -3.19 -10.16 4.12
C LEU A 44 -3.24 -8.77 4.76
N LYS A 45 -2.60 -8.59 5.91
CA LYS A 45 -2.48 -7.30 6.58
C LYS A 45 -1.03 -6.87 6.58
N PHE A 46 -0.80 -5.61 6.25
CA PHE A 46 0.51 -4.99 6.27
C PHE A 46 0.44 -3.66 7.01
N PHE A 47 1.43 -3.44 7.86
CA PHE A 47 1.75 -2.13 8.42
C PHE A 47 3.03 -1.67 7.76
N CYS A 48 2.98 -0.52 7.12
CA CYS A 48 4.09 0.02 6.36
C CYS A 48 4.27 1.50 6.68
N TYR A 49 5.44 2.03 6.34
CA TYR A 49 5.67 3.47 6.31
C TYR A 49 6.39 3.88 5.04
N GLY A 50 6.11 5.09 4.59
CA GLY A 50 6.80 5.75 3.48
C GLY A 50 7.14 7.18 3.85
N LYS A 51 8.10 7.79 3.14
CA LYS A 51 8.49 9.19 3.32
C LYS A 51 8.27 9.97 2.03
N GLN A 52 7.73 11.18 2.12
CA GLN A 52 7.63 12.08 0.97
C GLN A 52 9.04 12.59 0.61
N GLY A 53 9.43 12.46 -0.65
CA GLY A 53 10.77 12.80 -1.15
C GLY A 53 11.36 11.80 -2.16
N SER A 54 10.72 10.65 -2.36
CA SER A 54 11.09 9.64 -3.36
C SER A 54 10.47 9.89 -4.76
N GLY A 55 10.34 11.15 -5.19
CA GLY A 55 9.73 11.52 -6.48
C GLY A 55 10.14 12.90 -6.98
N PRO A 56 9.83 13.24 -8.25
CA PRO A 56 10.40 14.40 -8.97
C PRO A 56 9.91 15.78 -8.48
N GLN A 57 9.11 15.86 -7.41
CA GLN A 57 8.71 17.13 -6.82
C GLN A 57 9.79 17.67 -5.88
N PRO A 58 9.96 19.01 -5.81
CA PRO A 58 10.98 19.62 -4.97
C PRO A 58 10.83 19.14 -3.52
N PRO A 59 11.95 18.87 -2.83
CA PRO A 59 11.91 18.49 -1.41
C PRO A 59 11.30 19.64 -0.63
N MET A 60 10.10 19.43 -0.09
CA MET A 60 9.50 20.39 0.84
C MET A 60 10.31 20.37 2.15
N PRO A 61 10.53 21.51 2.80
CA PRO A 61 11.12 21.55 4.13
C PRO A 61 10.14 20.90 5.11
N GLY A 62 10.48 19.69 5.55
CA GLY A 62 9.65 18.88 6.44
C GLY A 62 9.66 17.43 5.99
N GLU A 63 10.10 16.54 6.88
CA GLU A 63 10.02 15.11 6.64
C GLU A 63 8.56 14.68 6.79
N THR A 64 7.84 14.52 5.69
CA THR A 64 6.49 13.98 5.72
C THR A 64 6.55 12.47 5.76
N TRP A 65 6.05 11.90 6.84
CA TRP A 65 5.92 10.45 7.02
C TRP A 65 4.48 10.02 6.76
N PHE A 66 4.35 8.88 6.08
CA PHE A 66 3.07 8.22 5.85
C PHE A 66 3.09 6.89 6.57
N LEU A 67 2.19 6.67 7.50
CA LEU A 67 1.90 5.33 8.02
C LEU A 67 0.77 4.72 7.18
N ILE A 68 0.93 3.47 6.79
CA ILE A 68 0.01 2.74 5.93
C ILE A 68 -0.42 1.48 6.64
N GLU A 69 -1.73 1.27 6.70
CA GLU A 69 -2.31 -0.03 6.96
C GLU A 69 -2.96 -0.52 5.66
N LEU A 70 -2.44 -1.62 5.11
CA LEU A 70 -2.95 -2.24 3.91
C LEU A 70 -3.57 -3.59 4.28
N ILE A 71 -4.81 -3.82 3.85
CA ILE A 71 -5.52 -5.08 4.03
C ILE A 71 -5.94 -5.56 2.65
N LEU A 72 -5.49 -6.75 2.25
CA LEU A 72 -5.85 -7.37 0.97
C LEU A 72 -6.68 -8.61 1.25
N VAL A 73 -7.93 -8.63 0.81
CA VAL A 73 -8.79 -9.80 0.92
C VAL A 73 -8.81 -10.51 -0.44
N PRO A 74 -8.21 -11.71 -0.58
CA PRO A 74 -8.28 -12.47 -1.84
C PRO A 74 -9.73 -12.65 -2.31
N GLY A 75 -10.03 -12.27 -3.55
CA GLY A 75 -11.39 -12.34 -4.10
C GLY A 75 -12.41 -11.35 -3.49
N GLY A 76 -11.98 -10.46 -2.60
CA GLY A 76 -12.80 -9.42 -1.98
C GLY A 76 -12.33 -8.02 -2.39
N ALA A 77 -11.85 -7.25 -1.41
CA ALA A 77 -11.37 -5.89 -1.61
C ALA A 77 -10.00 -5.67 -0.98
N ALA A 78 -9.24 -4.74 -1.54
CA ALA A 78 -8.05 -4.15 -0.98
C ALA A 78 -8.44 -2.84 -0.29
N THR A 79 -8.08 -2.72 0.98
CA THR A 79 -8.27 -1.52 1.79
C THR A 79 -6.91 -0.93 2.11
N CYS A 80 -6.69 0.33 1.73
CA CYS A 80 -5.50 1.09 2.07
C CYS A 80 -5.90 2.25 2.99
N THR A 81 -5.40 2.25 4.21
CA THR A 81 -5.58 3.31 5.19
C THR A 81 -4.26 4.05 5.35
N VAL A 82 -4.20 5.29 4.88
CA VAL A 82 -3.02 6.15 5.02
C VAL A 82 -3.26 7.15 6.14
N LYS A 83 -2.37 7.15 7.12
CA LYS A 83 -2.25 8.14 8.18
C LYS A 83 -1.04 9.04 7.88
N PRO A 84 -1.26 10.18 7.20
CA PRO A 84 -0.19 11.14 6.95
C PRO A 84 0.13 11.92 8.22
N GLU A 85 1.41 12.14 8.50
CA GLU A 85 1.88 13.10 9.50
C GLU A 85 2.42 14.34 8.75
N ASN A 86 1.77 15.50 8.94
CA ASN A 86 2.12 16.76 8.28
C ASN A 86 2.12 16.72 6.73
N ALA A 87 1.31 15.87 6.10
CA ALA A 87 1.21 15.81 4.63
C ALA A 87 0.13 16.73 4.07
N GLN A 88 0.41 17.34 2.92
CA GLN A 88 -0.60 18.02 2.12
C GLN A 88 -1.54 17.00 1.45
N PRO A 89 -2.84 17.33 1.23
CA PRO A 89 -3.78 16.42 0.57
C PRO A 89 -3.28 15.86 -0.77
N ALA A 90 -2.68 16.70 -1.61
CA ALA A 90 -2.11 16.29 -2.90
C ALA A 90 -0.99 15.25 -2.78
N ALA A 91 -0.20 15.32 -1.69
CA ALA A 91 0.84 14.34 -1.40
C ALA A 91 0.27 12.98 -1.03
N VAL A 92 -0.82 12.99 -0.24
CA VAL A 92 -1.54 11.76 0.15
C VAL A 92 -2.14 11.10 -1.08
N GLU A 93 -2.75 11.87 -1.98
CA GLU A 93 -3.30 11.36 -3.24
C GLU A 93 -2.23 10.74 -4.14
N GLY A 94 -1.12 11.44 -4.37
CA GLY A 94 -0.01 10.92 -5.17
C GLY A 94 0.62 9.66 -4.57
N PHE A 95 0.75 9.62 -3.24
CA PHE A 95 1.27 8.45 -2.53
C PHE A 95 0.32 7.24 -2.59
N CYS A 96 -0.99 7.46 -2.40
CA CYS A 96 -2.00 6.41 -2.60
C CYS A 96 -1.97 5.90 -4.05
N GLY A 97 -1.82 6.80 -5.03
CA GLY A 97 -1.67 6.45 -6.44
C GLY A 97 -0.54 5.45 -6.69
N LYS A 98 0.66 5.72 -6.14
CA LYS A 98 1.82 4.81 -6.25
C LYS A 98 1.56 3.44 -5.64
N ILE A 99 0.90 3.38 -4.49
CA ILE A 99 0.52 2.10 -3.85
C ILE A 99 -0.39 1.31 -4.77
N TRP A 100 -1.42 1.95 -5.32
CA TRP A 100 -2.36 1.27 -6.21
C TRP A 100 -1.74 0.85 -7.53
N GLU A 101 -0.82 1.64 -8.08
CA GLU A 101 -0.06 1.29 -9.27
C GLU A 101 0.83 0.05 -9.02
N ALA A 102 1.55 0.01 -7.89
CA ALA A 102 2.34 -1.16 -7.52
C ALA A 102 1.46 -2.41 -7.28
N LEU A 103 0.24 -2.22 -6.78
CA LEU A 103 -0.73 -3.28 -6.56
C LEU A 103 -1.62 -3.57 -7.78
N ALA A 104 -1.43 -2.90 -8.93
CA ALA A 104 -2.31 -3.03 -10.09
C ALA A 104 -2.38 -4.46 -10.66
N ALA A 105 -1.38 -5.30 -10.35
CA ALA A 105 -1.42 -6.72 -10.65
C ALA A 105 -2.53 -7.48 -9.86
N PHE A 106 -2.94 -6.96 -8.70
CA PHE A 106 -3.86 -7.59 -7.76
C PHE A 106 -5.18 -6.84 -7.58
N VAL A 107 -5.26 -5.56 -7.92
CA VAL A 107 -6.47 -4.73 -7.78
C VAL A 107 -6.98 -4.24 -9.13
N CYS A 108 -8.29 -4.00 -9.23
CA CYS A 108 -8.94 -3.39 -10.40
C CYS A 108 -9.09 -1.87 -10.24
#